data_AF-A0A8D8B0N4-F1
#
_entry.id   AF-A0A8D8B0N4-F1
#
_cell.length_a   1.000
_cell.length_b   1.000
_cell.length_c   1.000
_cell.angle_alpha   90.00
_cell.angle_beta   90.00
_cell.angle_gamma   90.00
#
_symmetry.space_group_name_H-M   'P 1'
#
loop_
_entity.id
_entity.type
_entity.pdbx_description
1 polymer ?
#
loop_
_entity_poly.entity_id
_entity_poly.type
_entity_poly.pdbx_seq_one_letter_code
_entity_poly.pdbx_strand_id
1 'polypeptide(L)'
;LEHFKFNNTVYTDLWDHLQMAVDETGTELPRSVKDIMDRWVLQMGFPVVTINTVTGQISQEHFLLDPETKPEPSEFNYEWFVPITWTKNEAIKPQYWLLQKNTQFDDMKTNANEWVLANINMVGYYRVNYDEQNWERLLNALQTSRESIPVINRAQLID
;
A
#
# COMPACT_ATOMS: atom_id res chain seq x y z
N LEU A 1 -17.31 1.42 -21.07
CA LEU A 1 -18.78 1.49 -20.93
C LEU A 1 -19.49 1.40 -22.29
N GLU A 2 -19.13 2.20 -23.30
CA GLU A 2 -19.75 2.08 -24.65
C GLU A 2 -19.42 0.75 -25.35
N HIS A 3 -18.23 0.18 -25.14
CA HIS A 3 -17.77 -1.04 -25.83
C HIS A 3 -18.65 -2.28 -25.57
N PHE A 4 -19.22 -2.41 -24.38
CA PHE A 4 -20.06 -3.57 -23.98
C PHE A 4 -21.53 -3.20 -23.75
N LYS A 5 -21.99 -2.09 -24.34
CA LYS A 5 -23.35 -1.62 -24.14
C LYS A 5 -24.37 -2.70 -24.55
N PHE A 6 -25.34 -2.95 -23.67
CA PHE A 6 -26.39 -3.97 -23.83
C PHE A 6 -25.89 -5.43 -23.89
N ASN A 7 -24.64 -5.68 -23.51
CA ASN A 7 -24.03 -7.00 -23.36
C ASN A 7 -23.57 -7.24 -21.93
N ASN A 8 -23.07 -8.44 -21.67
CA ASN A 8 -22.48 -8.84 -20.39
C ASN A 8 -20.96 -8.79 -20.47
N THR A 9 -20.32 -8.65 -19.31
CA THR A 9 -18.85 -8.63 -19.17
C THR A 9 -18.42 -9.50 -18.00
N VAL A 10 -17.17 -9.94 -18.02
CA VAL A 10 -16.44 -10.50 -16.88
C VAL A 10 -15.40 -9.50 -16.38
N TYR A 11 -14.76 -9.78 -15.24
CA TYR A 11 -13.82 -8.85 -14.61
C TYR A 11 -12.59 -8.56 -15.48
N THR A 12 -12.16 -9.51 -16.32
CA THR A 12 -11.01 -9.33 -17.23
C THR A 12 -11.31 -8.27 -18.30
N ASP A 13 -12.55 -8.16 -18.76
CA ASP A 13 -12.95 -7.14 -19.73
C ASP A 13 -12.72 -5.72 -19.20
N LEU A 14 -12.91 -5.53 -17.88
CA LEU A 14 -12.62 -4.26 -17.20
C LEU A 14 -11.10 -4.01 -17.14
N TRP A 15 -10.30 -5.02 -16.79
CA TRP A 15 -8.84 -4.90 -16.75
C TRP A 15 -8.27 -4.55 -18.12
N ASP A 16 -8.78 -5.15 -19.19
CA ASP A 16 -8.34 -4.88 -20.55
C ASP A 16 -8.60 -3.42 -20.94
N HIS A 17 -9.79 -2.89 -20.63
CA HIS A 17 -10.11 -1.49 -20.92
C HIS A 17 -9.31 -0.49 -20.08
N LEU A 18 -9.01 -0.84 -18.82
CA LEU A 18 -8.14 -0.03 -17.98
C LEU A 18 -6.70 -0.06 -18.49
N GLN A 19 -6.22 -1.22 -18.97
CA GLN A 19 -4.90 -1.33 -19.59
C GLN A 19 -4.81 -0.47 -20.87
N MET A 20 -5.84 -0.50 -21.72
CA MET A 20 -5.88 0.37 -22.90
C MET A 20 -5.75 1.85 -22.53
N ALA A 21 -6.46 2.30 -21.49
CA ALA A 21 -6.35 3.69 -21.03
C ALA A 21 -4.95 4.02 -20.50
N VAL A 22 -4.32 3.09 -19.76
CA VAL A 22 -2.93 3.23 -19.29
C VAL A 22 -1.95 3.39 -20.45
N ASP A 23 -2.11 2.57 -21.48
CA ASP A 23 -1.28 2.59 -22.69
C ASP A 23 -1.49 3.89 -23.49
N GLU A 24 -2.73 4.39 -23.57
CA GLU A 24 -3.08 5.64 -24.24
C GLU A 24 -2.53 6.89 -23.51
N THR A 25 -2.59 6.91 -22.17
CA THR A 25 -2.10 8.05 -21.37
C THR A 25 -0.59 7.99 -21.11
N GLY A 26 0.06 6.88 -21.41
CA GLY A 26 1.46 6.63 -21.07
C GLY A 26 1.70 6.56 -19.57
N THR A 27 0.70 6.13 -18.79
CA THR A 27 0.86 5.98 -17.34
C THR A 27 1.77 4.81 -17.04
N GLU A 28 2.83 5.04 -16.26
CA GLU A 28 3.76 3.99 -15.90
C GLU A 28 3.21 3.14 -14.75
N LEU A 29 2.98 1.86 -15.02
CA LEU A 29 2.69 0.84 -14.02
C LEU A 29 3.82 -0.18 -13.97
N PRO A 30 4.11 -0.77 -12.81
CA PRO A 30 5.17 -1.77 -12.69
C PRO A 30 4.83 -3.09 -13.41
N ARG A 31 3.55 -3.37 -13.60
CA ARG A 31 2.98 -4.59 -14.19
C ARG A 31 1.66 -4.24 -14.88
N SER A 32 1.11 -5.19 -15.65
CA SER A 32 -0.21 -5.00 -16.26
C SER A 32 -1.29 -4.78 -15.20
N VAL A 33 -2.36 -4.07 -15.57
CA VAL A 33 -3.53 -3.88 -14.69
C VAL A 33 -4.05 -5.22 -14.19
N LYS A 34 -4.12 -6.22 -15.08
CA LYS A 34 -4.53 -7.58 -14.75
C LYS A 34 -3.64 -8.21 -13.67
N ASP A 35 -2.32 -8.20 -13.84
CA ASP A 35 -1.39 -8.82 -12.87
C ASP A 35 -1.46 -8.17 -11.49
N ILE A 36 -1.67 -6.85 -11.45
CA ILE A 36 -1.86 -6.11 -10.20
C ILE A 36 -3.18 -6.56 -9.57
N MET A 37 -4.29 -6.47 -10.30
CA MET A 37 -5.62 -6.69 -9.76
C MET A 37 -5.90 -8.15 -9.41
N ASP A 38 -5.35 -9.11 -10.14
CA ASP A 38 -5.49 -10.54 -9.84
C ASP A 38 -5.02 -10.86 -8.41
N ARG A 39 -3.89 -10.26 -7.98
CA ARG A 39 -3.41 -10.40 -6.60
C ARG A 39 -4.34 -9.78 -5.56
N TRP A 40 -5.22 -8.85 -5.94
CA TRP A 40 -6.18 -8.23 -5.02
C TRP A 40 -7.55 -8.93 -5.00
N VAL A 41 -7.93 -9.61 -6.08
CA VAL A 41 -9.29 -10.17 -6.22
C VAL A 41 -9.35 -11.70 -6.19
N LEU A 42 -8.26 -12.40 -6.47
CA LEU A 42 -8.22 -13.87 -6.54
C LEU A 42 -7.67 -14.54 -5.27
N GLN A 43 -7.26 -13.75 -4.28
CA GLN A 43 -6.89 -14.23 -2.94
C GLN A 43 -7.61 -13.42 -1.87
N MET A 44 -7.93 -14.07 -0.75
CA MET A 44 -8.64 -13.41 0.36
C MET A 44 -7.70 -12.52 1.19
N GLY A 45 -8.29 -11.58 1.93
CA GLY A 45 -7.56 -10.75 2.89
C GLY A 45 -6.80 -9.60 2.24
N PHE A 46 -5.83 -9.08 2.97
CA PHE A 46 -4.99 -7.94 2.57
C PHE A 46 -3.67 -7.95 3.35
N PRO A 47 -2.64 -7.24 2.88
CA PRO A 47 -1.37 -7.22 3.58
C PRO A 47 -1.34 -6.20 4.73
N VAL A 48 -0.54 -6.51 5.74
CA VAL A 48 0.12 -5.49 6.56
C VAL A 48 1.49 -5.21 5.95
N VAL A 49 1.78 -3.93 5.71
CA VAL A 49 3.08 -3.45 5.24
C VAL A 49 3.88 -2.96 6.44
N THR A 50 5.02 -3.58 6.71
CA THR A 50 5.93 -3.16 7.79
C THR A 50 7.07 -2.34 7.21
N ILE A 51 7.28 -1.12 7.71
CA ILE A 51 8.33 -0.21 7.30
C ILE A 51 9.31 -0.02 8.46
N ASN A 52 10.52 -0.53 8.30
CA ASN A 52 11.64 -0.26 9.21
C ASN A 52 12.37 0.99 8.70
N THR A 53 12.16 2.12 9.36
CA THR A 53 12.76 3.41 9.04
C THR A 53 14.21 3.55 9.51
N VAL A 54 14.71 2.64 10.36
CA VAL A 54 16.14 2.57 10.72
C VAL A 54 16.93 1.92 9.60
N THR A 55 16.47 0.77 9.11
CA THR A 55 17.18 -0.02 8.09
C THR A 55 16.73 0.29 6.68
N GLY A 56 15.57 0.92 6.46
CA GLY A 56 14.94 1.11 5.15
C GLY A 56 14.25 -0.15 4.60
N GLN A 57 14.15 -1.21 5.39
CA GLN A 57 13.52 -2.46 4.97
C GLN A 57 12.00 -2.29 4.96
N ILE A 58 11.38 -2.72 3.86
CA ILE A 58 9.92 -2.78 3.71
C ILE A 58 9.52 -4.22 3.45
N SER A 59 8.52 -4.71 4.18
CA SER A 59 7.96 -6.04 3.96
C SER A 59 6.44 -6.03 3.94
N GLN A 60 5.86 -7.06 3.35
CA GLN A 60 4.43 -7.34 3.37
C GLN A 60 4.17 -8.75 3.89
N GLU A 61 3.10 -8.89 4.67
CA GLU A 61 2.61 -10.16 5.18
C GLU A 61 1.08 -10.16 5.20
N HIS A 62 0.45 -11.33 5.04
CA HIS A 62 -0.99 -11.46 5.16
C HIS A 62 -1.45 -11.05 6.57
N PHE A 63 -2.28 -10.02 6.68
CA PHE A 63 -2.83 -9.62 7.96
C PHE A 63 -3.93 -10.60 8.41
N LEU A 64 -3.70 -11.26 9.54
CA LEU A 64 -4.68 -12.10 10.22
C LEU A 64 -4.86 -11.58 11.64
N LEU A 65 -6.12 -11.43 12.08
CA LEU A 65 -6.43 -11.03 13.46
C LEU A 65 -5.97 -12.08 14.48
N ASP A 66 -6.09 -13.36 14.10
CA ASP A 66 -5.56 -14.49 14.86
C ASP A 66 -4.39 -15.10 14.07
N PRO A 67 -3.14 -14.94 14.53
CA PRO A 67 -1.95 -15.49 13.88
C PRO A 67 -1.96 -17.02 13.75
N GLU A 68 -2.74 -17.74 14.57
CA GLU A 68 -2.85 -19.20 14.54
C GLU A 68 -3.82 -19.68 13.45
N THR A 69 -4.57 -18.76 12.84
CA THR A 69 -5.45 -19.08 11.70
C THR A 69 -4.61 -19.54 10.52
N LYS A 70 -4.98 -20.70 9.96
CA LYS A 70 -4.37 -21.21 8.73
C LYS A 70 -5.30 -20.87 7.56
N PRO A 71 -4.97 -19.85 6.76
CA PRO A 71 -5.79 -19.51 5.62
C PRO A 71 -5.61 -20.57 4.52
N GLU A 72 -6.60 -20.67 3.62
CA GLU A 72 -6.51 -21.54 2.45
C GLU A 72 -5.28 -21.17 1.60
N PRO A 73 -4.64 -22.12 0.90
CA PRO A 73 -3.51 -21.80 0.03
C PRO A 73 -3.89 -20.78 -1.04
N SER A 74 -3.03 -19.79 -1.27
CA SER A 74 -3.16 -18.82 -2.35
C SER A 74 -2.17 -19.16 -3.46
N GLU A 75 -2.59 -19.06 -4.72
CA GLU A 75 -1.72 -19.18 -5.89
C GLU A 75 -0.61 -18.10 -5.93
N PHE A 76 -0.83 -17.00 -5.21
CA PHE A 76 0.13 -15.88 -5.09
C PHE A 76 0.89 -15.89 -3.77
N ASN A 77 0.79 -16.95 -2.96
CA ASN A 77 1.43 -17.08 -1.65
C ASN A 77 1.14 -15.91 -0.69
N TYR A 78 -0.02 -15.27 -0.81
CA TYR A 78 -0.37 -14.06 -0.05
C TYR A 78 0.65 -12.93 -0.22
N GLU A 79 1.06 -12.68 -1.47
CA GLU A 79 1.85 -11.53 -1.85
C GLU A 79 1.04 -10.63 -2.80
N TRP A 80 1.04 -9.33 -2.54
CA TRP A 80 0.36 -8.31 -3.32
C TRP A 80 1.34 -7.38 -4.02
N PHE A 81 0.89 -6.72 -5.08
CA PHE A 81 1.57 -5.54 -5.61
C PHE A 81 0.95 -4.31 -4.96
N VAL A 82 1.66 -3.74 -3.99
CA VAL A 82 1.12 -2.69 -3.13
C VAL A 82 1.58 -1.31 -3.61
N PRO A 83 0.67 -0.42 -4.05
CA PRO A 83 0.99 0.97 -4.30
C PRO A 83 1.07 1.73 -2.98
N ILE A 84 2.27 2.11 -2.58
CA ILE A 84 2.55 2.81 -1.32
C ILE A 84 2.65 4.31 -1.61
N THR A 85 1.60 5.05 -1.26
CA THR A 85 1.65 6.51 -1.11
C THR A 85 2.24 6.83 0.26
N TRP A 86 3.12 7.82 0.34
CA TRP A 86 3.81 8.11 1.59
C TRP A 86 4.31 9.55 1.66
N THR A 87 4.57 10.01 2.88
CA THR A 87 5.21 11.27 3.18
C THR A 87 6.44 11.02 4.04
N LYS A 88 7.42 11.91 3.95
CA LYS A 88 8.48 12.06 4.94
C LYS A 88 8.27 13.41 5.61
N ASN A 89 7.93 13.40 6.89
CA ASN A 89 7.26 14.51 7.55
C ASN A 89 6.03 14.93 6.72
N GLU A 90 5.84 16.23 6.51
CA GLU A 90 4.74 16.78 5.71
C GLU A 90 4.97 16.70 4.19
N ALA A 91 6.19 16.34 3.76
CA ALA A 91 6.53 16.31 2.34
C ALA A 91 6.02 15.03 1.67
N ILE A 92 5.06 15.17 0.76
CA ILE A 92 4.58 14.09 -0.11
C ILE A 92 5.73 13.58 -0.98
N LYS A 93 5.86 12.26 -1.05
CA LYS A 93 6.88 11.58 -1.85
C LYS A 93 6.26 10.85 -3.05
N PRO A 94 7.04 10.59 -4.11
CA PRO A 94 6.58 9.76 -5.21
C PRO A 94 6.08 8.40 -4.73
N GLN A 95 5.00 7.90 -5.33
CA GLN A 95 4.45 6.58 -5.02
C GLN A 95 5.51 5.51 -5.24
N TYR A 96 5.63 4.60 -4.28
CA TYR A 96 6.50 3.44 -4.36
C TYR A 96 5.67 2.17 -4.59
N TRP A 97 6.15 1.25 -5.41
CA TRP A 97 5.48 -0.04 -5.63
C TRP A 97 6.24 -1.17 -4.94
N LEU A 98 5.63 -1.78 -3.93
CA LEU A 98 6.16 -2.98 -3.29
C LEU A 98 5.73 -4.21 -4.10
N LEU A 99 6.66 -4.73 -4.91
CA LEU A 99 6.41 -5.85 -5.83
C LEU A 99 6.83 -7.21 -5.29
N GLN A 100 7.55 -7.22 -4.17
CA GLN A 100 8.14 -8.40 -3.56
C GLN A 100 7.72 -8.47 -2.09
N LYS A 101 7.84 -9.66 -1.50
CA LYS A 101 7.55 -9.87 -0.08
C LYS A 101 8.37 -8.98 0.85
N ASN A 102 9.64 -8.77 0.51
CA ASN A 102 10.53 -7.85 1.19
C ASN A 102 11.43 -7.12 0.19
N THR A 103 11.85 -5.92 0.56
CA THR A 103 12.75 -5.10 -0.24
C THR A 103 13.46 -4.08 0.62
N GLN A 104 14.52 -3.49 0.07
CA GLN A 104 15.29 -2.41 0.68
C GLN A 104 14.95 -1.11 -0.06
N PHE A 105 14.45 -0.11 0.66
CA PHE A 105 14.13 1.19 0.10
C PHE A 105 14.64 2.31 1.02
N ASP A 106 15.86 2.76 0.72
CA ASP A 106 16.60 3.72 1.55
C ASP A 106 15.92 5.08 1.68
N ASP A 107 15.06 5.45 0.73
CA ASP A 107 14.30 6.70 0.79
C ASP A 107 13.35 6.75 2.00
N MET A 108 12.89 5.61 2.54
CA MET A 108 12.09 5.55 3.76
C MET A 108 12.93 5.48 5.05
N LYS A 109 14.25 5.58 4.96
CA LYS A 109 15.09 5.78 6.16
C LYS A 109 14.84 7.14 6.78
N THR A 110 14.85 7.20 8.10
CA THR A 110 14.65 8.44 8.86
C THR A 110 15.85 8.75 9.75
N ASN A 111 16.19 10.03 9.83
CA ASN A 111 17.09 10.56 10.85
C ASN A 111 16.30 10.94 12.12
N ALA A 112 16.99 11.30 13.20
CA ALA A 112 16.40 11.51 14.54
C ALA A 112 15.14 12.41 14.60
N ASN A 113 14.97 13.35 13.66
CA ASN A 113 13.87 14.32 13.63
C ASN A 113 12.88 14.08 12.47
N GLU A 114 12.95 12.95 11.79
CA GLU A 114 12.09 12.63 10.64
C GLU A 114 11.15 11.48 10.96
N TRP A 115 9.92 11.54 10.45
CA TRP A 115 8.98 10.42 10.47
C TRP A 115 8.49 10.10 9.06
N VAL A 116 8.13 8.84 8.85
CA VAL A 116 7.47 8.38 7.63
C VAL A 116 6.03 8.02 7.97
N LEU A 117 5.11 8.49 7.13
CA LEU A 117 3.71 8.11 7.15
C LEU A 117 3.37 7.53 5.78
N ALA A 118 2.67 6.41 5.74
CA ALA A 118 2.36 5.68 4.52
C ALA A 118 0.87 5.33 4.46
N ASN A 119 0.40 5.03 3.25
CA ASN A 119 -1.01 4.95 2.91
C ASN A 119 -1.73 6.29 3.16
N ILE A 120 -1.25 7.37 2.54
CA ILE A 120 -1.81 8.71 2.71
C ILE A 120 -3.30 8.70 2.32
N ASN A 121 -4.14 9.25 3.20
CA ASN A 121 -5.60 9.23 3.12
C ASN A 121 -6.24 7.82 3.04
N MET A 122 -5.52 6.76 3.42
CA MET A 122 -6.01 5.38 3.44
C MET A 122 -6.59 4.92 2.07
N VAL A 123 -5.96 5.36 0.97
CA VAL A 123 -6.43 5.04 -0.39
C VAL A 123 -6.15 3.58 -0.75
N GLY A 124 -5.07 3.00 -0.24
CA GLY A 124 -4.73 1.61 -0.44
C GLY A 124 -5.41 0.68 0.56
N TYR A 125 -5.83 -0.49 0.09
CA TYR A 125 -6.45 -1.53 0.92
C TYR A 125 -5.40 -2.37 1.66
N TYR A 126 -4.65 -1.75 2.57
CA TYR A 126 -3.63 -2.41 3.38
C TYR A 126 -3.41 -1.67 4.70
N ARG A 127 -2.93 -2.40 5.72
CA ARG A 127 -2.50 -1.82 7.01
C ARG A 127 -1.02 -1.46 6.96
N VAL A 128 -0.60 -0.51 7.77
CA VAL A 128 0.81 -0.12 7.89
C VAL A 128 1.27 -0.29 9.31
N ASN A 129 2.45 -0.88 9.46
CA ASN A 129 3.18 -0.93 10.72
C ASN A 129 4.56 -0.31 10.55
N TYR A 130 5.11 0.25 11.62
CA TYR A 130 6.42 0.88 11.65
C TYR A 130 7.29 0.29 12.75
N ASP A 131 8.59 0.57 12.71
CA ASP A 131 9.43 0.42 13.90
C ASP A 131 8.97 1.36 15.04
N GLU A 132 9.35 1.00 16.27
CA GLU A 132 8.96 1.72 17.49
C GLU A 132 9.36 3.20 17.46
N GLN A 133 10.54 3.52 16.92
CA GLN A 133 11.04 4.89 16.87
C GLN A 133 10.18 5.77 15.97
N ASN A 134 9.74 5.26 14.82
CA ASN A 134 8.84 6.00 13.94
C ASN A 134 7.44 6.16 14.56
N TRP A 135 6.94 5.15 15.27
CA TRP A 135 5.70 5.24 16.05
C TRP A 135 5.79 6.35 17.11
N GLU A 136 6.88 6.43 17.87
CA GLU A 136 7.11 7.49 18.86
C GLU A 136 7.14 8.88 18.21
N ARG A 137 7.78 9.02 17.05
CA ARG A 137 7.84 10.30 16.32
C ARG A 137 6.49 10.72 15.76
N LEU A 138 5.70 9.78 15.23
CA LEU A 138 4.33 10.04 14.81
C LEU A 138 3.46 10.46 16.00
N LEU A 139 3.59 9.80 17.15
CA LEU A 139 2.89 10.17 18.37
C LEU A 139 3.28 11.59 18.85
N ASN A 140 4.57 11.92 18.81
CA ASN A 140 5.05 13.26 19.15
C ASN A 140 4.48 14.32 18.19
N ALA A 141 4.47 14.04 16.89
CA ALA A 141 3.89 14.93 15.88
C ALA A 141 2.39 15.15 16.13
N LEU A 142 1.63 14.11 16.50
CA LEU A 142 0.22 14.22 16.87
C LEU A 142 -0.01 15.11 18.10
N GLN A 143 0.91 15.10 19.07
CA GLN A 143 0.82 15.89 20.29
C GLN A 143 1.23 17.35 20.10
N THR A 144 2.27 17.60 19.29
CA THR A 144 2.90 18.93 19.14
C THR A 144 2.38 19.71 17.94
N SER A 145 2.07 19.02 16.83
CA SER A 145 1.59 19.62 15.59
C SER A 145 0.63 18.67 14.88
N ARG A 146 -0.57 18.48 15.46
CA ARG A 146 -1.58 17.54 14.98
C ARG A 146 -1.95 17.72 13.50
N GLU A 147 -1.86 18.94 12.99
CA GLU A 147 -2.19 19.30 11.60
C GLU A 147 -1.15 18.79 10.59
N SER A 148 0.07 18.48 11.02
CA SER A 148 1.11 17.85 10.19
C SER A 148 0.73 16.46 9.67
N ILE A 149 -0.22 15.79 10.33
CA ILE A 149 -0.75 14.48 9.93
C ILE A 149 -2.20 14.66 9.44
N PRO A 150 -2.52 14.27 8.19
CA PRO A 150 -3.87 14.38 7.63
C PRO A 150 -4.94 13.71 8.51
N VAL A 151 -6.15 14.27 8.50
CA VAL A 151 -7.27 13.84 9.37
C VAL A 151 -7.52 12.33 9.28
N ILE A 152 -7.57 11.79 8.07
CA ILE A 152 -7.84 10.37 7.82
C ILE A 152 -6.71 9.50 8.36
N ASN A 153 -5.45 9.90 8.14
CA ASN A 153 -4.30 9.15 8.64
C ASN A 153 -4.23 9.15 10.18
N ARG A 154 -4.72 10.19 10.87
CA ARG A 154 -4.82 10.16 12.34
C ARG A 154 -5.76 9.07 12.85
N ALA A 155 -6.84 8.79 12.11
CA ALA A 155 -7.73 7.68 12.43
C ALA A 155 -7.06 6.33 12.12
N GLN A 156 -6.38 6.24 10.97
CA GLN A 156 -5.61 5.04 10.58
C GLN A 156 -4.56 4.63 11.62
N LEU A 157 -3.88 5.58 12.28
CA LEU A 157 -2.89 5.27 13.31
C LEU A 157 -3.50 4.66 14.59
N ILE A 158 -4.83 4.66 14.73
CA ILE A 158 -5.56 4.11 15.88
C ILE A 158 -6.25 2.76 15.54
N ASP A 159 -6.49 2.49 14.25
CA ASP A 159 -7.19 1.29 13.72
C ASP A 159 -6.31 0.03 13.63
#